data_AF-A0A7J7Z2F2-F1
#
_entry.id   AF-A0A7J7Z2F2-F1
#
_cell.length_a   1.000
_cell.length_b   1.000
_cell.length_c   1.000
_cell.angle_alpha   90.00
_cell.angle_beta   90.00
_cell.angle_gamma   90.00
#
_symmetry.space_group_name_H-M   'P 1'
#
loop_
_entity.id
_entity.type
_entity.pdbx_description
1 polymer ?
#
loop_
_entity_poly.entity_id
_entity_poly.type
_entity_poly.pdbx_seq_one_letter_code
_entity_poly.pdbx_strand_id
1 'polypeptide(L)'
;MTGNYMWDSNSNKSFDIGVNKDSLMPLWWNGSEPLWVTLTKAKRKVHMYYWPGCEVEILGVRPTYCLEYKTSPTDINFANAVSDALDSFKNGRADLAAIYHERIDVEGHHYGPSSPQRKDALKAVDTVFKYMAQWIQERELQDKLNVIIFSDHGMTDIFWKDKVIELKQHISLADLQQVKDRGPLVSLWPAPGKHAEIYNKLRTVEHMTVYEKEAIPSRFYYKKGKFVSPLTLLADEGWFITESRELLPFWMNSTGKRAGWQRGWHGYDNELMDMRGIFLAFGPDFKSNFRAAPIRSVDVYNVMCHAAGIAPLPNNGSWSRVVCMLKGPASAAPRHLPGGLALALTLLLLLQ
;
A
#
# COMPACT_ATOMS: atom_id res chain seq x y z
N MET A 1 3.91 -1.33 -10.41
CA MET A 1 3.86 0.15 -10.23
C MET A 1 5.10 0.59 -9.46
N THR A 2 5.67 1.76 -9.77
CA THR A 2 6.92 2.28 -9.18
C THR A 2 6.78 3.71 -8.64
N GLY A 3 5.57 4.25 -8.57
CA GLY A 3 5.35 5.58 -8.03
C GLY A 3 3.87 5.97 -8.09
N ASN A 4 3.50 7.01 -7.34
CA ASN A 4 2.16 7.59 -7.37
C ASN A 4 1.92 8.33 -8.69
N TYR A 5 2.99 8.86 -9.30
CA TYR A 5 2.96 9.45 -10.62
C TYR A 5 3.93 8.70 -11.53
N MET A 6 3.43 8.14 -12.64
CA MET A 6 4.24 7.42 -13.61
C MET A 6 3.93 7.88 -15.03
N TRP A 7 4.88 7.68 -15.94
CA TRP A 7 4.72 7.98 -17.36
C TRP A 7 5.31 6.83 -18.19
N ASP A 8 4.55 6.38 -19.18
CA ASP A 8 5.01 5.42 -20.18
C ASP A 8 5.36 6.20 -21.46
N SER A 9 6.65 6.34 -21.73
CA SER A 9 7.14 7.12 -22.86
C SER A 9 6.74 6.55 -24.23
N ASN A 10 6.46 5.24 -24.31
CA ASN A 10 6.07 4.59 -25.56
C ASN A 10 4.65 4.94 -25.99
N SER A 11 3.69 4.87 -25.07
CA SER A 11 2.28 5.19 -25.33
C SER A 11 1.91 6.64 -25.03
N ASN A 12 2.84 7.41 -24.44
CA ASN A 12 2.61 8.76 -23.91
C ASN A 12 1.42 8.83 -22.94
N LYS A 13 1.29 7.82 -22.08
CA LYS A 13 0.23 7.71 -21.08
C LYS A 13 0.77 7.98 -19.69
N SER A 14 -0.06 8.56 -18.84
CA SER A 14 0.29 8.86 -17.45
C SER A 14 -0.61 8.10 -16.48
N PHE A 15 -0.01 7.66 -15.39
CA PHE A 15 -0.71 7.32 -14.16
C PHE A 15 -0.50 8.49 -13.20
N ASP A 16 -1.56 9.23 -12.87
CA ASP A 16 -1.48 10.42 -12.02
C ASP A 16 -2.30 10.17 -10.75
N ILE A 17 -1.67 9.47 -9.81
CA ILE A 17 -2.18 9.08 -8.47
C ILE A 17 -3.58 8.47 -8.49
N GLY A 18 -3.92 7.74 -9.55
CA GLY A 18 -5.24 7.10 -9.71
C GLY A 18 -6.35 8.05 -10.17
N VAL A 19 -6.11 9.36 -10.29
CA VAL A 19 -7.16 10.36 -10.55
C VAL A 19 -7.52 10.47 -12.03
N ASN A 20 -6.53 10.44 -12.92
CA ASN A 20 -6.79 10.55 -14.35
C ASN A 20 -7.33 9.22 -14.91
N LYS A 21 -8.19 9.29 -15.93
CA LYS A 21 -8.85 8.09 -16.53
C LYS A 21 -7.85 7.02 -17.01
N ASP A 22 -6.68 7.43 -17.52
CA ASP A 22 -5.66 6.50 -17.98
C ASP A 22 -5.03 5.69 -16.82
N SER A 23 -5.20 6.09 -15.56
CA SER A 23 -4.79 5.29 -14.39
C SER A 23 -5.54 3.95 -14.30
N LEU A 24 -6.74 3.85 -14.89
CA LEU A 24 -7.51 2.61 -14.95
C LEU A 24 -6.99 1.62 -16.01
N MET A 25 -6.00 2.01 -16.82
CA MET A 25 -5.45 1.13 -17.85
C MET A 25 -4.72 -0.05 -17.20
N PRO A 26 -5.01 -1.31 -17.60
CA PRO A 26 -4.32 -2.49 -17.08
C PRO A 26 -2.79 -2.46 -17.29
N LEU A 27 -2.29 -1.60 -18.20
CA LEU A 27 -0.86 -1.28 -18.40
C LEU A 27 -0.10 -1.06 -17.09
N TRP A 28 -0.69 -0.35 -16.12
CA TRP A 28 -0.03 0.01 -14.87
C TRP A 28 -0.02 -1.13 -13.85
N TRP A 29 -1.00 -2.02 -13.96
CA TRP A 29 -1.37 -2.98 -12.92
C TRP A 29 -0.98 -4.42 -13.24
N ASN A 30 -0.98 -4.81 -14.53
CA ASN A 30 -0.74 -6.19 -14.99
C ASN A 30 0.71 -6.67 -14.82
N GLY A 31 1.60 -5.87 -14.22
CA GLY A 31 2.99 -6.26 -13.97
C GLY A 31 3.14 -7.42 -12.97
N SER A 32 2.14 -7.65 -12.11
CA SER A 32 2.07 -8.78 -11.20
C SER A 32 0.63 -9.02 -10.76
N GLU A 33 0.27 -10.26 -10.42
CA GLU A 33 -1.07 -10.59 -9.95
C GLU A 33 -1.22 -10.31 -8.45
N PRO A 34 -2.14 -9.43 -8.03
CA PRO A 34 -2.37 -9.19 -6.61
C PRO A 34 -3.29 -10.24 -5.98
N LEU A 35 -3.24 -10.38 -4.65
CA LEU A 35 -3.92 -11.45 -3.92
C LEU A 35 -5.43 -11.55 -4.22
N TRP A 36 -6.16 -10.44 -4.32
CA TRP A 36 -7.60 -10.49 -4.57
C TRP A 36 -7.92 -11.09 -5.94
N VAL A 37 -7.06 -10.86 -6.96
CA VAL A 37 -7.22 -11.47 -8.28
C VAL A 37 -7.00 -12.97 -8.19
N THR A 38 -5.97 -13.43 -7.47
CA THR A 38 -5.71 -14.86 -7.24
C THR A 38 -6.89 -15.53 -6.54
N LEU A 39 -7.46 -14.89 -5.52
CA LEU A 39 -8.64 -15.38 -4.80
C LEU A 39 -9.87 -15.46 -5.72
N THR A 40 -10.15 -14.40 -6.49
CA THR A 40 -11.28 -14.41 -7.43
C THR A 40 -11.12 -15.46 -8.53
N LYS A 41 -9.90 -15.66 -9.07
CA LYS A 41 -9.60 -16.76 -10.00
C LYS A 41 -9.86 -18.13 -9.37
N ALA A 42 -9.53 -18.29 -8.09
CA ALA A 42 -9.83 -19.46 -7.28
C ALA A 42 -11.31 -19.53 -6.80
N LYS A 43 -12.21 -18.76 -7.42
CA LYS A 43 -13.67 -18.72 -7.13
C LYS A 43 -14.01 -18.31 -5.69
N ARG A 44 -13.09 -17.65 -4.98
CA ARG A 44 -13.34 -17.01 -3.70
C ARG A 44 -13.98 -15.64 -3.92
N LYS A 45 -14.87 -15.24 -3.02
CA LYS A 45 -15.59 -13.97 -3.07
C LYS A 45 -14.78 -12.88 -2.38
N VAL A 46 -14.54 -11.77 -3.06
CA VAL A 46 -13.72 -10.67 -2.52
C VAL A 46 -14.50 -9.37 -2.49
N HIS A 47 -14.61 -8.78 -1.30
CA HIS A 47 -15.20 -7.48 -1.06
C HIS A 47 -14.10 -6.46 -0.75
N MET A 48 -14.11 -5.31 -1.42
CA MET A 48 -13.10 -4.26 -1.21
C MET A 48 -13.80 -2.93 -0.97
N TYR A 49 -13.38 -2.22 0.08
CA TYR A 49 -13.96 -0.96 0.52
C TYR A 49 -12.89 0.13 0.46
N TYR A 50 -13.07 1.06 -0.48
CA TYR A 50 -12.20 2.20 -0.76
C TYR A 50 -10.76 1.84 -1.13
N TRP A 51 -10.47 0.57 -1.39
CA TRP A 51 -9.12 0.08 -1.66
C TRP A 51 -8.66 0.53 -3.05
N PRO A 52 -7.63 1.39 -3.17
CA PRO A 52 -7.16 1.87 -4.48
C PRO A 52 -6.74 0.69 -5.38
N GLY A 53 -7.33 0.60 -6.57
CA GLY A 53 -7.14 -0.49 -7.51
C GLY A 53 -8.25 -1.55 -7.52
N CYS A 54 -9.23 -1.52 -6.60
CA CYS A 54 -10.38 -2.44 -6.68
C CYS A 54 -11.29 -2.12 -7.88
N GLU A 55 -11.29 -0.86 -8.32
CA GLU A 55 -12.02 -0.33 -9.45
C GLU A 55 -11.38 -0.67 -10.81
N VAL A 56 -10.20 -1.29 -10.80
CA VAL A 56 -9.46 -1.65 -12.00
C VAL A 56 -9.71 -3.11 -12.38
N GLU A 57 -9.84 -3.38 -13.68
CA GLU A 57 -9.78 -4.74 -14.19
C GLU A 57 -8.30 -5.15 -14.32
N ILE A 58 -7.83 -5.97 -13.40
CA ILE A 58 -6.43 -6.43 -13.37
C ILE A 58 -6.39 -7.85 -13.89
N LEU A 59 -5.60 -8.08 -14.94
CA LEU A 59 -5.48 -9.38 -15.62
C LEU A 59 -6.84 -9.97 -16.03
N GLY A 60 -7.77 -9.12 -16.46
CA GLY A 60 -9.12 -9.51 -16.87
C GLY A 60 -10.07 -9.85 -15.72
N VAL A 61 -9.72 -9.51 -14.48
CA VAL A 61 -10.47 -9.89 -13.28
C VAL A 61 -10.82 -8.66 -12.44
N ARG A 62 -12.03 -8.67 -11.88
CA ARG A 62 -12.54 -7.70 -10.91
C ARG A 62 -12.97 -8.41 -9.63
N PRO A 63 -12.88 -7.77 -8.45
CA PRO A 63 -13.39 -8.36 -7.21
C PRO A 63 -14.91 -8.54 -7.28
N THR A 64 -15.46 -9.36 -6.38
CA THR A 64 -16.91 -9.61 -6.27
C THR A 64 -17.68 -8.32 -5.94
N TYR A 65 -17.09 -7.47 -5.11
CA TYR A 65 -17.62 -6.16 -4.75
C TYR A 65 -16.47 -5.17 -4.59
N CYS A 66 -16.64 -3.97 -5.12
CA CYS A 66 -15.73 -2.84 -4.94
C CYS A 66 -16.57 -1.59 -4.64
N LEU A 67 -16.38 -1.03 -3.45
CA LEU A 67 -16.77 0.34 -3.15
C LEU A 67 -15.60 1.24 -3.49
N GLU A 68 -15.65 1.88 -4.66
CA GLU A 68 -14.58 2.69 -5.22
C GLU A 68 -14.19 3.88 -4.31
N TYR A 69 -12.89 4.17 -4.23
CA TYR A 69 -12.38 5.39 -3.60
C TYR A 69 -12.72 6.61 -4.48
N LYS A 70 -13.36 7.62 -3.90
CA LYS A 70 -13.69 8.89 -4.61
C LYS A 70 -13.11 10.11 -3.92
N THR A 71 -13.22 10.12 -2.60
CA THR A 71 -12.70 11.13 -1.69
C THR A 71 -12.23 10.44 -0.43
N SER A 72 -11.40 11.12 0.36
CA SER A 72 -10.89 10.58 1.63
C SER A 72 -12.05 10.06 2.52
N PRO A 73 -12.08 8.76 2.87
CA PRO A 73 -13.16 8.20 3.68
C PRO A 73 -13.19 8.80 5.09
N THR A 74 -14.37 9.22 5.54
CA THR A 74 -14.56 9.70 6.91
C THR A 74 -14.50 8.55 7.93
N ASP A 75 -14.42 8.87 9.22
CA ASP A 75 -14.47 7.85 10.28
C ASP A 75 -15.78 7.05 10.27
N ILE A 76 -16.89 7.72 9.93
CA ILE A 76 -18.20 7.07 9.79
C ILE A 76 -18.16 6.10 8.60
N ASN A 77 -17.56 6.49 7.48
CA ASN A 77 -17.38 5.59 6.35
C ASN A 77 -16.53 4.38 6.71
N PHE A 78 -15.48 4.56 7.50
CA PHE A 78 -14.64 3.48 7.98
C PHE A 78 -15.40 2.53 8.93
N ALA A 79 -16.10 3.06 9.92
CA ALA A 79 -16.91 2.28 10.84
C ALA A 79 -17.99 1.46 10.11
N ASN A 80 -18.69 2.07 9.15
CA ASN A 80 -19.69 1.38 8.34
C ASN A 80 -19.07 0.30 7.46
N ALA A 81 -17.94 0.58 6.80
CA ALA A 81 -17.24 -0.42 5.99
C ALA A 81 -16.78 -1.63 6.82
N VAL A 82 -16.32 -1.41 8.06
CA VAL A 82 -15.97 -2.49 9.00
C VAL A 82 -17.21 -3.32 9.34
N SER A 83 -18.32 -2.69 9.71
CA SER A 83 -19.58 -3.40 10.00
C SER A 83 -20.05 -4.22 8.78
N ASP A 84 -20.11 -3.59 7.60
CA ASP A 84 -20.58 -4.21 6.36
C ASP A 84 -19.67 -5.38 5.92
N ALA A 85 -18.36 -5.26 6.12
CA ALA A 85 -17.41 -6.33 5.87
C ALA A 85 -17.68 -7.54 6.78
N LEU A 86 -17.88 -7.31 8.08
CA LEU A 86 -18.24 -8.39 9.02
C LEU A 86 -19.57 -9.05 8.64
N ASP A 87 -20.57 -8.26 8.24
CA ASP A 87 -21.84 -8.79 7.73
C ASP A 87 -21.68 -9.58 6.42
N SER A 88 -20.73 -9.20 5.57
CA SER A 88 -20.42 -9.95 4.34
C SER A 88 -19.80 -11.31 4.64
N PHE A 89 -18.95 -11.42 5.66
CA PHE A 89 -18.41 -12.70 6.13
C PHE A 89 -19.51 -13.57 6.76
N LYS A 90 -20.31 -13.01 7.68
CA LYS A 90 -21.38 -13.74 8.37
C LYS A 90 -22.39 -14.35 7.40
N ASN A 91 -22.69 -13.63 6.31
CA ASN A 91 -23.64 -14.06 5.29
C ASN A 91 -23.01 -14.88 4.14
N GLY A 92 -21.71 -15.23 4.24
CA GLY A 92 -21.02 -16.01 3.20
C GLY A 92 -20.89 -15.30 1.85
N ARG A 93 -20.98 -13.96 1.84
CA ARG A 93 -20.83 -13.12 0.64
C ARG A 93 -19.37 -12.78 0.36
N ALA A 94 -18.48 -12.88 1.35
CA ALA A 94 -17.05 -12.66 1.21
C ALA A 94 -16.23 -13.78 1.87
N ASP A 95 -15.14 -14.18 1.21
CA ASP A 95 -14.03 -14.96 1.77
C ASP A 95 -12.85 -14.05 2.17
N LEU A 96 -12.74 -12.88 1.53
CA LEU A 96 -11.83 -11.78 1.89
C LEU A 96 -12.60 -10.45 1.84
N ALA A 97 -12.42 -9.64 2.87
CA ALA A 97 -12.81 -8.23 2.87
C ALA A 97 -11.57 -7.36 3.12
N ALA A 98 -11.32 -6.38 2.25
CA ALA A 98 -10.22 -5.42 2.38
C ALA A 98 -10.78 -4.00 2.53
N ILE A 99 -10.30 -3.24 3.51
CA ILE A 99 -10.81 -1.90 3.83
C ILE A 99 -9.63 -0.94 3.87
N TYR A 100 -9.72 0.16 3.13
CA TYR A 100 -8.75 1.25 3.15
C TYR A 100 -9.30 2.45 3.93
N HIS A 101 -8.42 3.10 4.69
CA HIS A 101 -8.71 4.33 5.43
C HIS A 101 -7.48 5.25 5.42
N GLU A 102 -7.71 6.55 5.22
CA GLU A 102 -6.66 7.49 4.84
C GLU A 102 -6.46 8.63 5.84
N ARG A 103 -7.42 8.88 6.75
CA ARG A 103 -7.45 10.15 7.49
C ARG A 103 -6.23 10.39 8.38
N ILE A 104 -5.62 9.34 8.92
CA ILE A 104 -4.36 9.46 9.70
C ILE A 104 -3.24 10.05 8.84
N ASP A 105 -3.14 9.63 7.57
CA ASP A 105 -2.17 10.14 6.61
C ASP A 105 -2.46 11.60 6.25
N VAL A 106 -3.73 11.92 5.95
CA VAL A 106 -4.18 13.31 5.68
C VAL A 106 -3.80 14.27 6.81
N GLU A 107 -4.12 13.93 8.06
CA GLU A 107 -3.79 14.79 9.19
C GLU A 107 -2.28 14.84 9.46
N GLY A 108 -1.56 13.74 9.18
CA GLY A 108 -0.11 13.69 9.22
C GLY A 108 0.53 14.65 8.23
N HIS A 109 0.01 14.71 7.00
CA HIS A 109 0.43 15.66 5.98
C HIS A 109 0.12 17.11 6.37
N HIS A 110 -1.13 17.41 6.70
CA HIS A 110 -1.59 18.78 6.94
C HIS A 110 -0.98 19.42 8.18
N TYR A 111 -0.80 18.64 9.25
CA TYR A 111 -0.44 19.17 10.57
C TYR A 111 0.86 18.60 11.15
N GLY A 112 1.43 17.55 10.55
CA GLY A 112 2.69 16.92 10.96
C GLY A 112 2.46 15.66 11.79
N PRO A 113 3.40 14.71 11.79
CA PRO A 113 3.28 13.41 12.46
C PRO A 113 3.09 13.52 13.97
N SER A 114 3.59 14.57 14.64
CA SER A 114 3.46 14.72 16.10
C SER A 114 2.20 15.47 16.57
N SER A 115 1.37 15.94 15.63
CA SER A 115 0.25 16.86 15.88
C SER A 115 -0.91 16.28 16.69
N PRO A 116 -1.69 17.13 17.40
CA PRO A 116 -2.96 16.73 18.00
C PRO A 116 -3.97 16.17 16.99
N GLN A 117 -4.07 16.76 15.80
CA GLN A 117 -5.00 16.37 14.74
C GLN A 117 -4.76 14.92 14.28
N ARG A 118 -3.49 14.56 14.03
CA ARG A 118 -3.11 13.19 13.69
C ARG A 118 -3.41 12.23 14.84
N LYS A 119 -3.16 12.63 16.09
CA LYS A 119 -3.50 11.82 17.28
C LYS A 119 -5.01 11.62 17.43
N ASP A 120 -5.81 12.62 17.11
CA ASP A 120 -7.27 12.51 17.18
C ASP A 120 -7.84 11.65 16.04
N ALA A 121 -7.23 11.68 14.84
CA ALA A 121 -7.50 10.70 13.79
C ALA A 121 -7.20 9.26 14.23
N LEU A 122 -6.07 9.05 14.90
CA LEU A 122 -5.72 7.74 15.45
C LEU A 122 -6.73 7.27 16.51
N LYS A 123 -7.17 8.14 17.43
CA LYS A 123 -8.18 7.80 18.45
C LYS A 123 -9.53 7.39 17.82
N ALA A 124 -9.91 8.03 16.71
CA ALA A 124 -11.13 7.66 16.00
C ALA A 124 -11.02 6.24 15.41
N VAL A 125 -9.89 5.91 14.77
CA VAL A 125 -9.61 4.54 14.27
C VAL A 125 -9.57 3.52 15.40
N ASP A 126 -8.90 3.83 16.52
CA ASP A 126 -8.86 2.97 17.71
C ASP A 126 -10.26 2.68 18.27
N THR A 127 -11.12 3.70 18.31
CA THR A 127 -12.53 3.54 18.70
C THR A 127 -13.26 2.57 17.77
N VAL A 128 -13.06 2.67 16.45
CA VAL A 128 -13.64 1.73 15.49
C VAL A 128 -13.10 0.31 15.69
N PHE A 129 -11.81 0.14 16.00
CA PHE A 129 -11.25 -1.18 16.31
C PHE A 129 -11.82 -1.80 17.57
N LYS A 130 -12.11 -1.00 18.61
CA LYS A 130 -12.84 -1.46 19.79
C LYS A 130 -14.22 -2.01 19.41
N TYR A 131 -14.98 -1.28 18.59
CA TYR A 131 -16.27 -1.74 18.09
C TYR A 131 -16.15 -2.96 17.19
N MET A 132 -15.16 -3.02 16.31
CA MET A 132 -14.88 -4.19 15.47
C MET A 132 -14.71 -5.46 16.30
N ALA A 133 -13.94 -5.40 17.39
CA ALA A 133 -13.73 -6.54 18.27
C ALA A 133 -15.04 -7.01 18.93
N GLN A 134 -15.89 -6.08 19.37
CA GLN A 134 -17.22 -6.37 19.91
C GLN A 134 -18.13 -7.00 18.84
N TRP A 135 -18.18 -6.39 17.66
CA TRP A 135 -18.98 -6.81 16.52
C TRP A 135 -18.61 -8.19 15.97
N ILE A 136 -17.33 -8.56 16.03
CA ILE A 136 -16.87 -9.91 15.68
C ILE A 136 -17.49 -10.95 16.62
N GLN A 137 -17.58 -10.66 17.92
CA GLN A 137 -18.17 -11.56 18.91
C GLN A 137 -19.69 -11.65 18.75
N GLU A 138 -20.38 -10.50 18.60
CA GLU A 138 -21.83 -10.44 18.39
C GLU A 138 -22.27 -11.18 17.12
N ARG A 139 -21.41 -11.24 16.11
CA ARG A 139 -21.65 -11.97 14.86
C ARG A 139 -21.11 -13.41 14.88
N GLU A 140 -20.57 -13.88 16.00
CA GLU A 140 -20.02 -15.24 16.16
C GLU A 140 -18.91 -15.56 15.13
N LEU A 141 -18.05 -14.57 14.84
CA LEU A 141 -16.95 -14.67 13.88
C LEU A 141 -15.59 -14.94 14.54
N GLN A 142 -15.50 -14.91 15.88
CA GLN A 142 -14.23 -14.97 16.61
C GLN A 142 -13.38 -16.21 16.32
N ASP A 143 -14.01 -17.36 16.04
CA ASP A 143 -13.33 -18.63 15.77
C ASP A 143 -13.15 -18.90 14.26
N LYS A 144 -13.61 -17.99 13.41
CA LYS A 144 -13.70 -18.16 11.94
C LYS A 144 -13.01 -17.08 11.14
N LEU A 145 -12.71 -15.94 11.75
CA LEU A 145 -12.16 -14.77 11.09
C LEU A 145 -10.77 -14.43 11.63
N ASN A 146 -9.81 -14.32 10.73
CA ASN A 146 -8.55 -13.62 11.00
C ASN A 146 -8.66 -12.17 10.55
N VAL A 147 -8.08 -11.26 11.33
CA VAL A 147 -7.97 -9.84 11.02
C VAL A 147 -6.49 -9.48 10.94
N ILE A 148 -6.11 -8.81 9.85
CA ILE A 148 -4.76 -8.31 9.61
C ILE A 148 -4.88 -6.80 9.37
N ILE A 149 -4.05 -6.02 10.06
CA ILE A 149 -3.99 -4.56 10.01
C ILE A 149 -2.55 -4.17 9.68
N PHE A 150 -2.34 -3.35 8.65
CA PHE A 150 -1.03 -2.82 8.32
C PHE A 150 -1.13 -1.41 7.73
N SER A 151 -0.02 -0.70 7.70
CA SER A 151 0.14 0.52 6.89
C SER A 151 1.15 0.29 5.76
N ASP A 152 1.03 1.07 4.72
CA ASP A 152 1.93 1.11 3.57
C ASP A 152 3.25 1.82 3.90
N HIS A 153 3.22 2.86 4.73
CA HIS A 153 4.41 3.59 5.21
C HIS A 153 4.18 4.29 6.56
N GLY A 154 5.20 5.03 7.01
CA GLY A 154 5.13 6.01 8.10
C GLY A 154 5.02 7.46 7.60
N MET A 155 5.50 8.43 8.39
CA MET A 155 5.38 9.87 8.13
C MET A 155 6.48 10.63 8.89
N THR A 156 7.14 11.60 8.26
CA THR A 156 8.14 12.48 8.91
C THR A 156 7.80 13.96 8.72
N ASP A 157 8.35 14.83 9.55
CA ASP A 157 8.18 16.28 9.43
C ASP A 157 8.88 16.84 8.17
N ILE A 158 8.26 17.84 7.54
CA ILE A 158 8.86 18.65 6.46
C ILE A 158 8.86 20.13 6.81
N PHE A 159 9.82 20.86 6.25
CA PHE A 159 10.15 22.22 6.69
C PHE A 159 10.03 23.22 5.54
N TRP A 160 8.82 23.42 5.04
CA TRP A 160 8.58 24.51 4.09
C TRP A 160 8.70 25.86 4.79
N LYS A 161 9.34 26.87 4.19
CA LYS A 161 9.99 26.88 2.85
C LYS A 161 11.51 26.62 2.89
N ASP A 162 12.10 26.45 4.07
CA ASP A 162 13.55 26.41 4.25
C ASP A 162 14.20 25.17 3.64
N LYS A 163 13.52 24.02 3.69
CA LYS A 163 13.99 22.75 3.11
C LYS A 163 13.24 22.40 1.82
N VAL A 164 13.24 23.31 0.86
CA VAL A 164 12.64 23.12 -0.47
C VAL A 164 13.72 23.28 -1.55
N ILE A 165 13.88 22.26 -2.38
CA ILE A 165 14.74 22.27 -3.57
C ILE A 165 13.87 22.62 -4.78
N GLU A 166 14.18 23.75 -5.42
CA GLU A 166 13.47 24.22 -6.62
C GLU A 166 14.29 23.91 -7.88
N LEU A 167 13.82 22.98 -8.72
CA LEU A 167 14.56 22.59 -9.92
C LEU A 167 14.83 23.77 -10.87
N LYS A 168 13.90 24.75 -10.95
CA LYS A 168 14.07 25.96 -11.77
C LYS A 168 15.29 26.81 -11.40
N GLN A 169 15.86 26.65 -10.21
CA GLN A 169 17.07 27.36 -9.78
C GLN A 169 18.36 26.72 -10.29
N HIS A 170 18.30 25.47 -10.75
CA HIS A 170 19.47 24.69 -11.16
C HIS A 170 19.47 24.30 -12.64
N ILE A 171 18.28 24.12 -13.23
CA ILE A 171 18.10 23.72 -14.63
C ILE A 171 16.95 24.50 -15.28
N SER A 172 16.96 24.59 -16.62
CA SER A 172 15.81 25.06 -17.37
C SER A 172 14.74 23.96 -17.41
N LEU A 173 13.51 24.25 -16.97
CA LEU A 173 12.41 23.30 -17.03
C LEU A 173 12.03 22.93 -18.49
N ALA A 174 12.36 23.79 -19.46
CA ALA A 174 12.16 23.50 -20.88
C ALA A 174 13.10 22.40 -21.41
N ASP A 175 14.17 22.07 -20.69
CA ASP A 175 15.09 20.98 -21.03
C ASP A 175 14.57 19.60 -20.53
N LEU A 176 13.38 19.56 -19.93
CA LEU A 176 12.71 18.34 -19.47
C LEU A 176 11.56 17.99 -20.42
N GLN A 177 11.54 16.75 -20.89
CA GLN A 177 10.41 16.19 -21.64
C GLN A 177 9.23 15.87 -20.72
N GLN A 178 9.51 15.35 -19.52
CA GLN A 178 8.49 15.00 -18.53
C GLN A 178 9.05 15.06 -17.11
N VAL A 179 8.19 15.42 -16.16
CA VAL A 179 8.43 15.36 -14.72
C VAL A 179 7.25 14.64 -14.07
N LYS A 180 7.54 13.68 -13.19
CA LYS A 180 6.50 13.00 -12.39
C LYS A 180 6.82 13.10 -10.91
N ASP A 181 5.76 13.37 -10.17
CA ASP A 181 5.72 13.60 -8.72
C ASP A 181 6.40 14.89 -8.24
N ARG A 182 6.16 15.23 -6.97
CA ARG A 182 6.82 16.27 -6.19
C ARG A 182 7.01 15.77 -4.77
N GLY A 183 8.13 16.10 -4.14
CA GLY A 183 8.44 15.71 -2.77
C GLY A 183 9.73 14.89 -2.70
N PRO A 184 9.73 13.74 -2.00
CA PRO A 184 10.97 13.00 -1.73
C PRO A 184 11.54 12.27 -2.95
N LEU A 185 10.68 11.71 -3.81
CA LEU A 185 11.11 10.92 -4.96
C LEU A 185 10.52 11.52 -6.23
N VAL A 186 11.35 12.15 -7.07
CA VAL A 186 10.91 12.82 -8.30
C VAL A 186 11.53 12.14 -9.52
N SER A 187 10.70 11.84 -10.51
CA SER A 187 11.11 11.17 -11.74
C SER A 187 11.26 12.18 -12.89
N LEU A 188 12.43 12.22 -13.52
CA LEU A 188 12.75 13.15 -14.61
C LEU A 188 13.08 12.42 -15.92
N TRP A 189 12.49 12.90 -17.02
CA TRP A 189 12.87 12.55 -18.38
C TRP A 189 13.48 13.78 -19.07
N PRO A 190 14.81 13.86 -19.19
CA PRO A 190 15.48 14.90 -19.97
C PRO A 190 15.04 14.91 -21.44
N ALA A 191 14.99 16.08 -22.06
CA ALA A 191 14.84 16.20 -23.50
C ALA A 191 16.03 15.54 -24.24
N PRO A 192 15.86 15.10 -25.52
CA PRO A 192 16.95 14.52 -26.29
C PRO A 192 18.20 15.40 -26.31
N GLY A 193 19.36 14.83 -25.98
CA GLY A 193 20.63 15.54 -25.89
C GLY A 193 20.90 16.30 -24.57
N LYS A 194 19.92 16.39 -23.67
CA LYS A 194 20.02 17.14 -22.40
C LYS A 194 20.36 16.30 -21.17
N HIS A 195 20.40 14.98 -21.30
CA HIS A 195 20.60 14.05 -20.17
C HIS A 195 21.86 14.38 -19.34
N ALA A 196 23.03 14.41 -19.97
CA ALA A 196 24.30 14.65 -19.27
C ALA A 196 24.36 16.06 -18.65
N GLU A 197 23.81 17.07 -19.33
CA GLU A 197 23.75 18.44 -18.82
C GLU A 197 22.91 18.51 -17.53
N ILE A 198 21.69 17.96 -17.56
CA ILE A 198 20.78 17.95 -16.41
C ILE A 198 21.38 17.16 -15.26
N TYR A 199 21.89 15.95 -15.53
CA TYR A 199 22.53 15.12 -14.51
C TYR A 199 23.69 15.86 -13.82
N ASN A 200 24.60 16.46 -14.60
CA ASN A 200 25.77 17.16 -14.06
C ASN A 200 25.43 18.44 -13.29
N LYS A 201 24.34 19.14 -13.65
CA LYS A 201 23.85 20.29 -12.88
C LYS A 201 23.16 19.87 -11.58
N LEU A 202 22.33 18.83 -11.62
CA LEU A 202 21.56 18.42 -10.44
C LEU A 202 22.40 17.65 -9.42
N ARG A 203 23.47 16.94 -9.82
CA ARG A 203 24.35 16.22 -8.90
C ARG A 203 25.15 17.13 -7.95
N THR A 204 25.20 18.44 -8.20
CA THR A 204 25.87 19.41 -7.32
C THR A 204 24.92 20.01 -6.28
N VAL A 205 23.63 19.68 -6.35
CA VAL A 205 22.63 20.19 -5.42
C VAL A 205 22.72 19.37 -4.13
N GLU A 206 22.93 20.06 -3.01
CA GLU A 206 22.96 19.42 -1.69
C GLU A 206 21.55 18.95 -1.28
N HIS A 207 21.50 18.02 -0.33
CA HIS A 207 20.27 17.50 0.28
C HIS A 207 19.31 16.73 -0.65
N MET A 208 19.82 16.32 -1.80
CA MET A 208 19.23 15.27 -2.61
C MET A 208 20.33 14.47 -3.31
N THR A 209 19.98 13.25 -3.72
CA THR A 209 20.83 12.43 -4.59
C THR A 209 20.16 12.24 -5.94
N VAL A 210 20.94 12.40 -7.01
CA VAL A 210 20.51 12.14 -8.39
C VAL A 210 21.03 10.79 -8.84
N TYR A 211 20.13 9.88 -9.13
CA TYR A 211 20.47 8.57 -9.68
C TYR A 211 20.13 8.51 -11.16
N GLU A 212 21.10 8.10 -11.97
CA GLU A 212 20.78 7.40 -13.22
C GLU A 212 20.17 6.04 -12.88
N LYS A 213 19.26 5.55 -13.72
CA LYS A 213 18.48 4.32 -13.49
C LYS A 213 19.35 3.14 -13.04
N GLU A 214 20.47 2.89 -13.70
CA GLU A 214 21.35 1.75 -13.44
C GLU A 214 22.09 1.89 -12.10
N ALA A 215 22.36 3.13 -11.69
CA ALA A 215 23.06 3.50 -10.47
C ALA A 215 22.16 3.52 -9.22
N ILE A 216 20.83 3.44 -9.38
CA ILE A 216 19.90 3.34 -8.25
C ILE A 216 20.31 2.16 -7.33
N PRO A 217 20.42 2.37 -6.00
CA PRO A 217 20.86 1.36 -5.06
C PRO A 217 20.04 0.08 -5.15
N SER A 218 20.73 -1.06 -5.28
CA SER A 218 20.08 -2.37 -5.44
C SER A 218 19.18 -2.74 -4.26
N ARG A 219 19.47 -2.22 -3.04
CA ARG A 219 18.66 -2.46 -1.84
C ARG A 219 17.23 -1.92 -1.93
N PHE A 220 16.97 -0.96 -2.83
CA PHE A 220 15.62 -0.44 -3.05
C PHE A 220 14.74 -1.39 -3.85
N TYR A 221 15.32 -2.40 -4.53
CA TYR A 221 14.59 -3.31 -5.43
C TYR A 221 13.74 -2.57 -6.49
N TYR A 222 14.15 -1.35 -6.84
CA TYR A 222 13.36 -0.40 -7.63
C TYR A 222 13.78 -0.34 -9.11
N LYS A 223 15.09 -0.29 -9.37
CA LYS A 223 15.68 0.09 -10.67
C LYS A 223 15.28 -0.73 -11.89
N LYS A 224 14.85 -1.97 -11.67
CA LYS A 224 14.39 -2.86 -12.76
C LYS A 224 12.95 -2.57 -13.20
N GLY A 225 12.25 -1.66 -12.53
CA GLY A 225 10.90 -1.25 -12.89
C GLY A 225 10.85 -0.67 -14.31
N LYS A 226 9.84 -1.10 -15.06
CA LYS A 226 9.62 -0.67 -16.45
C LYS A 226 9.44 0.85 -16.56
N PHE A 227 8.73 1.45 -15.61
CA PHE A 227 8.36 2.87 -15.62
C PHE A 227 9.34 3.77 -14.85
N VAL A 228 10.47 3.22 -14.37
CA VAL A 228 11.53 4.02 -13.74
C VAL A 228 12.16 4.94 -14.78
N SER A 229 12.22 6.23 -14.45
CA SER A 229 12.74 7.30 -15.29
C SER A 229 14.25 7.19 -15.54
N PRO A 230 14.79 7.87 -16.56
CA PRO A 230 16.24 7.97 -16.79
C PRO A 230 16.99 8.57 -15.61
N LEU A 231 16.44 9.64 -15.02
CA LEU A 231 16.96 10.27 -13.81
C LEU A 231 15.90 10.22 -12.70
N THR A 232 16.30 9.74 -11.52
CA THR A 232 15.46 9.69 -10.32
C THR A 232 16.13 10.52 -9.22
N LEU A 233 15.41 11.50 -8.69
CA LEU A 233 15.87 12.33 -7.60
C LEU A 233 15.32 11.78 -6.29
N LEU A 234 16.18 11.64 -5.28
CA LEU A 234 15.79 11.26 -3.92
C LEU A 234 16.25 12.33 -2.94
N ALA A 235 15.33 13.02 -2.30
CA ALA A 235 15.61 14.02 -1.27
C ALA A 235 16.09 13.36 0.03
N ASP A 236 16.94 14.06 0.78
CA ASP A 236 17.24 13.71 2.16
C ASP A 236 15.99 13.89 3.05
N GLU A 237 15.93 13.22 4.20
CA GLU A 237 14.78 13.27 5.11
C GLU A 237 14.41 14.72 5.50
N GLY A 238 13.12 15.05 5.37
CA GLY A 238 12.57 16.38 5.65
C GLY A 238 12.76 17.44 4.55
N TRP A 239 13.48 17.11 3.46
CA TRP A 239 13.61 17.94 2.27
C TRP A 239 12.54 17.63 1.22
N PHE A 240 12.18 18.63 0.42
CA PHE A 240 11.11 18.50 -0.57
C PHE A 240 11.55 19.04 -1.93
N ILE A 241 11.45 18.21 -2.99
CA ILE A 241 11.80 18.61 -4.36
C ILE A 241 10.54 19.04 -5.11
N THR A 242 10.62 20.17 -5.80
CA THR A 242 9.56 20.70 -6.67
C THR A 242 10.18 21.43 -7.85
N GLU A 243 9.44 21.58 -8.94
CA GLU A 243 9.88 22.41 -10.08
C GLU A 243 10.01 23.88 -9.64
N SER A 244 9.06 24.35 -8.84
CA SER A 244 9.08 25.68 -8.21
C SER A 244 8.22 25.75 -6.95
N ARG A 245 8.45 26.75 -6.09
CA ARG A 245 7.65 27.00 -4.86
C ARG A 245 6.17 27.20 -5.13
N GLU A 246 5.81 27.74 -6.29
CA GLU A 246 4.42 27.98 -6.68
C GLU A 246 3.66 26.68 -6.99
N LEU A 247 4.41 25.60 -7.30
CA LEU A 247 3.86 24.28 -7.65
C LEU A 247 3.83 23.30 -6.46
N LEU A 248 4.21 23.75 -5.26
CA LEU A 248 4.08 22.95 -4.05
C LEU A 248 2.61 22.53 -3.83
N PRO A 249 2.35 21.30 -3.33
CA PRO A 249 1.00 20.78 -3.14
C PRO A 249 0.32 21.40 -1.90
N PHE A 250 0.01 22.70 -1.98
CA PHE A 250 -0.78 23.38 -0.96
C PHE A 250 -2.15 22.73 -0.83
N TRP A 251 -2.62 22.56 0.40
CA TRP A 251 -3.93 22.00 0.68
C TRP A 251 -4.96 23.10 0.99
N MET A 252 -6.24 22.73 0.95
CA MET A 252 -7.35 23.64 1.15
C MET A 252 -7.66 23.82 2.65
N ASN A 253 -6.96 24.73 3.30
CA ASN A 253 -7.12 25.04 4.73
C ASN A 253 -8.08 26.21 5.01
N SER A 254 -8.64 26.81 3.97
CA SER A 254 -9.59 27.93 4.02
C SER A 254 -10.52 27.88 2.79
N THR A 255 -11.60 28.67 2.81
CA THR A 255 -12.63 28.69 1.75
C THR A 255 -12.22 29.37 0.44
N GLY A 256 -11.03 29.98 0.40
CA GLY A 256 -10.54 30.72 -0.77
C GLY A 256 -9.72 29.85 -1.71
N LYS A 257 -8.39 29.94 -1.57
CA LYS A 257 -7.43 29.23 -2.41
C LYS A 257 -6.61 28.24 -1.57
N ARG A 258 -6.05 27.22 -2.24
CA ARG A 258 -5.09 26.31 -1.63
C ARG A 258 -3.86 27.10 -1.17
N ALA A 259 -3.72 27.25 0.13
CA ALA A 259 -2.65 27.99 0.79
C ALA A 259 -2.13 27.28 2.05
N GLY A 260 -2.72 26.13 2.41
CA GLY A 260 -2.28 25.32 3.53
C GLY A 260 -0.92 24.71 3.23
N TRP A 261 0.06 24.97 4.10
CA TRP A 261 1.36 24.35 3.99
C TRP A 261 1.28 22.94 4.55
N GLN A 262 2.01 22.04 3.90
CA GLN A 262 2.21 20.69 4.39
C GLN A 262 3.25 20.72 5.50
N ARG A 263 3.08 19.83 6.47
CA ARG A 263 3.90 19.72 7.68
C ARG A 263 4.49 18.34 7.86
N GLY A 264 3.85 17.31 7.31
CA GLY A 264 4.41 15.96 7.20
C GLY A 264 4.48 15.49 5.75
N TRP A 265 5.42 14.60 5.45
CA TRP A 265 5.48 13.91 4.16
C TRP A 265 6.14 12.53 4.30
N HIS A 266 6.07 11.72 3.25
CA HIS A 266 6.65 10.38 3.18
C HIS A 266 7.09 10.05 1.74
N GLY A 267 7.78 8.91 1.55
CA GLY A 267 8.35 8.49 0.26
C GLY A 267 9.88 8.60 0.17
N TYR A 268 10.53 8.92 1.29
CA TYR A 268 11.99 8.93 1.44
C TYR A 268 12.57 7.49 1.42
N ASP A 269 13.85 7.37 1.75
CA ASP A 269 14.51 6.08 1.95
C ASP A 269 13.71 5.17 2.90
N ASN A 270 13.36 3.99 2.41
CA ASN A 270 12.49 3.03 3.09
C ASN A 270 13.11 2.38 4.34
N GLU A 271 14.40 2.61 4.63
CA GLU A 271 15.06 2.16 5.86
C GLU A 271 15.08 3.22 6.97
N LEU A 272 14.64 4.45 6.69
CA LEU A 272 14.50 5.51 7.70
C LEU A 272 13.47 5.10 8.76
N MET A 273 13.73 5.50 10.00
CA MET A 273 12.89 5.13 11.14
C MET A 273 11.46 5.66 10.98
N ASP A 274 11.30 6.90 10.53
CA ASP A 274 9.98 7.53 10.38
C ASP A 274 9.18 6.96 9.21
N MET A 275 9.82 6.26 8.27
CA MET A 275 9.15 5.59 7.14
C MET A 275 8.60 4.20 7.50
N ARG A 276 8.84 3.72 8.73
CA ARG A 276 8.32 2.42 9.18
C ARG A 276 6.81 2.45 9.33
N GLY A 277 6.14 1.47 8.73
CA GLY A 277 4.72 1.21 8.94
C GLY A 277 4.44 0.29 10.14
N ILE A 278 3.20 -0.16 10.26
CA ILE A 278 2.75 -1.12 11.27
C ILE A 278 2.27 -2.43 10.65
N PHE A 279 2.30 -3.50 11.44
CA PHE A 279 1.63 -4.78 11.15
C PHE A 279 1.10 -5.37 12.45
N LEU A 280 -0.19 -5.69 12.49
CA LEU A 280 -0.85 -6.40 13.58
C LEU A 280 -1.76 -7.47 12.99
N ALA A 281 -1.93 -8.58 13.68
CA ALA A 281 -2.88 -9.61 13.30
C ALA A 281 -3.45 -10.31 14.53
N PHE A 282 -4.72 -10.70 14.45
CA PHE A 282 -5.39 -11.51 15.48
C PHE A 282 -6.44 -12.42 14.84
N GLY A 283 -6.75 -13.54 15.49
CA GLY A 283 -7.69 -14.53 14.99
C GLY A 283 -7.26 -15.97 15.32
N PRO A 284 -7.99 -16.98 14.82
CA PRO A 284 -7.72 -18.38 15.11
C PRO A 284 -6.31 -18.81 14.71
N ASP A 285 -5.73 -18.29 13.62
CA ASP A 285 -4.43 -18.73 13.10
C ASP A 285 -3.22 -17.99 13.73
N PHE A 286 -3.45 -16.92 14.49
CA PHE A 286 -2.38 -16.08 15.05
C PHE A 286 -2.17 -16.33 16.54
N LYS A 287 -0.91 -16.27 16.99
CA LYS A 287 -0.57 -16.34 18.43
C LYS A 287 -1.10 -15.11 19.17
N SER A 288 -1.66 -15.33 20.35
CA SER A 288 -2.10 -14.25 21.23
C SER A 288 -0.94 -13.68 22.06
N ASN A 289 -0.98 -12.38 22.34
CA ASN A 289 0.03 -11.65 23.13
C ASN A 289 1.48 -11.90 22.67
N PHE A 290 1.69 -12.02 21.36
CA PHE A 290 3.00 -12.24 20.77
C PHE A 290 3.57 -10.93 20.24
N ARG A 291 4.87 -10.70 20.45
CA ARG A 291 5.61 -9.59 19.86
C ARG A 291 6.60 -10.17 18.85
N ALA A 292 6.28 -10.02 17.57
CA ALA A 292 7.15 -10.48 16.50
C ALA A 292 8.38 -9.56 16.34
N ALA A 293 9.44 -10.11 15.74
CA ALA A 293 10.51 -9.28 15.19
C ALA A 293 9.99 -8.43 14.01
N PRO A 294 10.68 -7.35 13.62
CA PRO A 294 10.30 -6.57 12.45
C PRO A 294 10.25 -7.41 11.17
N ILE A 295 9.27 -7.11 10.31
CA ILE A 295 9.07 -7.74 9.00
C ILE A 295 9.14 -6.68 7.90
N ARG A 296 9.14 -7.09 6.63
CA ARG A 296 9.07 -6.20 5.47
C ARG A 296 7.70 -6.27 4.83
N SER A 297 7.30 -5.21 4.12
CA SER A 297 6.03 -5.16 3.38
C SER A 297 5.84 -6.38 2.45
N VAL A 298 6.90 -6.81 1.76
CA VAL A 298 6.89 -8.00 0.88
C VAL A 298 6.56 -9.32 1.59
N ASP A 299 6.71 -9.39 2.92
CA ASP A 299 6.44 -10.61 3.69
C ASP A 299 4.94 -10.82 3.96
N VAL A 300 4.16 -9.73 3.95
CA VAL A 300 2.73 -9.72 4.33
C VAL A 300 1.89 -10.59 3.39
N TYR A 301 2.22 -10.61 2.09
CA TYR A 301 1.52 -11.44 1.10
C TYR A 301 1.46 -12.92 1.50
N ASN A 302 2.57 -13.49 1.99
CA ASN A 302 2.61 -14.90 2.40
C ASN A 302 1.73 -15.16 3.63
N VAL A 303 1.69 -14.21 4.57
CA VAL A 303 0.82 -14.31 5.76
C VAL A 303 -0.65 -14.28 5.36
N MET A 304 -1.04 -13.36 4.47
CA MET A 304 -2.41 -13.28 3.96
C MET A 304 -2.80 -14.53 3.17
N CYS A 305 -1.93 -15.05 2.31
CA CYS A 305 -2.17 -16.28 1.56
C CYS A 305 -2.39 -17.47 2.50
N HIS A 306 -1.55 -17.61 3.53
CA HIS A 306 -1.67 -18.67 4.53
C HIS A 306 -3.00 -18.59 5.28
N ALA A 307 -3.35 -17.41 5.81
CA ALA A 307 -4.61 -17.19 6.54
C ALA A 307 -5.85 -17.39 5.64
N ALA A 308 -5.75 -17.09 4.34
CA ALA A 308 -6.82 -17.33 3.36
C ALA A 308 -6.87 -18.78 2.83
N GLY A 309 -5.89 -19.63 3.18
CA GLY A 309 -5.82 -21.01 2.71
C GLY A 309 -5.60 -21.12 1.20
N ILE A 310 -4.81 -20.22 0.61
CA ILE A 310 -4.43 -20.23 -0.81
C ILE A 310 -2.91 -20.32 -0.97
N ALA A 311 -2.45 -21.07 -1.97
CA ALA A 311 -1.02 -21.16 -2.26
C ALA A 311 -0.51 -19.80 -2.76
N PRO A 312 0.55 -19.22 -2.15
CA PRO A 312 1.12 -17.98 -2.63
C PRO A 312 1.79 -18.19 -4.00
N LEU A 313 1.62 -17.21 -4.91
CA LEU A 313 2.44 -17.13 -6.12
C LEU A 313 3.91 -16.84 -5.75
N PRO A 314 4.89 -17.15 -6.63
CA PRO A 314 6.28 -16.77 -6.42
C PRO A 314 6.41 -15.28 -6.11
N ASN A 315 7.03 -14.96 -4.97
CA ASN A 315 7.13 -13.59 -4.46
C ASN A 315 8.46 -13.39 -3.71
N ASN A 316 8.72 -12.15 -3.27
CA ASN A 316 9.99 -11.78 -2.63
C ASN A 316 9.92 -11.81 -1.09
N GLY A 317 8.81 -12.23 -0.50
CA GLY A 317 8.65 -12.37 0.94
C GLY A 317 9.43 -13.57 1.49
N SER A 318 9.92 -13.44 2.72
CA SER A 318 10.64 -14.50 3.44
C SER A 318 9.75 -15.12 4.50
N TRP A 319 9.35 -16.37 4.29
CA TRP A 319 8.52 -17.10 5.25
C TRP A 319 9.14 -17.19 6.65
N SER A 320 10.45 -17.37 6.72
CA SER A 320 11.20 -17.45 7.99
C SER A 320 11.05 -16.20 8.88
N ARG A 321 10.78 -15.02 8.31
CA ARG A 321 10.58 -13.79 9.09
C ARG A 321 9.20 -13.73 9.74
N VAL A 322 8.22 -14.44 9.19
CA VAL A 322 6.81 -14.29 9.60
C VAL A 322 6.23 -15.52 10.28
N VAL A 323 6.73 -16.73 9.96
CA VAL A 323 6.13 -18.00 10.43
C VAL A 323 5.95 -18.08 11.95
N CYS A 324 6.82 -17.41 12.72
CA CYS A 324 6.79 -17.43 14.17
C CYS A 324 5.52 -16.79 14.77
N MET A 325 4.78 -15.96 14.03
CA MET A 325 3.54 -15.31 14.51
C MET A 325 2.31 -16.22 14.44
N LEU A 326 2.38 -17.31 13.66
CA LEU A 326 1.27 -18.23 13.43
C LEU A 326 1.22 -19.31 14.51
N LYS A 327 0.02 -19.79 14.83
CA LYS A 327 -0.14 -20.99 15.66
C LYS A 327 0.34 -22.21 14.86
N GLY A 328 1.00 -23.16 15.55
CA GLY A 328 1.44 -24.41 14.93
C GLY A 328 0.24 -25.29 14.53
N PRO A 329 0.48 -26.35 13.72
CA PRO A 329 -0.57 -27.27 13.25
C PRO A 329 -1.29 -28.06 14.36
N ALA A 330 -0.97 -27.86 15.64
CA ALA A 330 -1.57 -28.56 16.78
C ALA A 330 -2.88 -27.95 17.31
N SER A 331 -3.41 -26.88 16.69
CA SER A 331 -4.68 -26.25 17.14
C SER A 331 -5.78 -26.19 16.08
N ALA A 332 -5.56 -26.75 14.89
CA ALA A 332 -6.65 -26.99 13.96
C ALA A 332 -7.36 -28.28 14.39
N ALA A 333 -8.45 -28.15 15.16
CA ALA A 333 -9.48 -29.18 15.17
C ALA A 333 -9.82 -29.51 13.70
N PRO A 334 -10.05 -30.79 13.36
CA PRO A 334 -10.13 -31.21 11.97
C PRO A 334 -11.17 -30.37 11.23
N ARG A 335 -10.72 -29.66 10.19
CA ARG A 335 -11.61 -28.98 9.25
C ARG A 335 -12.48 -30.07 8.62
N HIS A 336 -13.75 -30.09 9.00
CA HIS A 336 -14.75 -30.93 8.35
C HIS A 336 -14.73 -30.62 6.85
N LEU A 337 -14.25 -31.59 6.06
CA LEU A 337 -14.43 -31.64 4.62
C LEU A 337 -15.93 -31.84 4.32
N PRO A 338 -16.47 -31.24 3.25
CA PRO A 338 -17.78 -31.61 2.74
C PRO A 338 -17.72 -33.04 2.20
N GLY A 339 -18.75 -33.82 2.54
CA GLY A 339 -18.76 -35.27 2.39
C GLY A 339 -18.62 -35.79 0.95
N GLY A 340 -18.30 -37.09 0.89
CA GLY A 340 -18.58 -37.94 -0.25
C GLY A 340 -17.35 -38.52 -0.96
N LEU A 341 -16.77 -39.57 -0.38
CA LEU A 341 -16.37 -40.75 -1.15
C LEU A 341 -16.27 -41.94 -0.20
N ALA A 342 -17.29 -42.78 -0.28
CA ALA A 342 -17.27 -44.12 0.28
C ALA A 342 -16.28 -44.98 -0.51
N LEU A 343 -15.38 -45.65 0.20
CA LEU A 343 -14.87 -46.94 -0.22
C LEU A 343 -14.78 -47.83 1.02
N ALA A 344 -15.80 -48.67 1.17
CA ALA A 344 -15.73 -49.86 1.99
C ALA A 344 -14.78 -50.85 1.30
N LEU A 345 -13.76 -51.31 2.02
CA LEU A 345 -13.16 -52.61 1.74
C LEU A 345 -12.98 -53.34 3.07
N THR A 346 -13.98 -54.15 3.40
CA THR A 346 -13.84 -55.27 4.32
C THR A 346 -13.04 -56.35 3.61
N LEU A 347 -11.91 -56.75 4.17
CA LEU A 347 -11.39 -58.11 3.97
C LEU A 347 -10.94 -58.65 5.33
N LEU A 348 -11.77 -59.55 5.87
CA LEU A 348 -11.33 -60.54 6.84
C LEU A 348 -10.25 -61.40 6.18
N LEU A 349 -9.16 -61.65 6.90
CA LEU A 349 -8.48 -62.93 6.86
C LEU A 349 -7.83 -63.19 8.22
N LEU A 350 -8.39 -64.21 8.88
CA LEU A 350 -7.77 -64.98 9.94
C LEU A 350 -6.38 -65.46 9.48
N LEU A 351 -5.39 -65.49 10.39
CA LEU A 351 -4.64 -66.69 10.77
C LEU A 351 -3.46 -66.32 11.70
N GLN A 352 -3.49 -66.97 12.88
CA GLN A 352 -2.46 -67.18 13.91
C GLN A 352 -1.97 -66.00 14.75
#